data_AF-A0A1I1NS01-F1
#
_entry.id   AF-A0A1I1NS01-F1
#
_cell.length_a   1.000
_cell.length_b   1.000
_cell.length_c   1.000
_cell.angle_alpha   90.00
_cell.angle_beta   90.00
_cell.angle_gamma   90.00
#
_symmetry.space_group_name_H-M   'P 1'
#
loop_
_entity.id
_entity.type
_entity.pdbx_description
1 polymer ?
#
loop_
_entity_poly.entity_id
_entity_poly.type
_entity_poly.pdbx_seq_one_letter_code
_entity_poly.pdbx_strand_id
1 'polypeptide(L)'
;MKFGVTLLLFSMLCLACAGCGQSGAGAEKMDYEATKKMVVDILKTDEGKKAIQDVMNDDSVKSQLIMDQKVVTDSIEKTVTSDKGKQFWEKAFKDPKFAAAYAKGLKTEHERLLKDMTKDPQYRGMIIEVMKDPELQKEFNDLLKTKEMREFSKQTLIETMDSPLVRAKIQDILLNAAAQTEKSAAASGSKGTSGDKQAQPEDNSKKQ
;
A
#
# COMPACT_ATOMS: atom_id res chain seq x y z
N MET A 1 -33.78 99.12 35.60
CA MET A 1 -32.53 98.78 36.34
C MET A 1 -32.55 97.33 36.87
N LYS A 2 -32.83 96.33 36.02
CA LYS A 2 -32.80 94.91 36.41
C LYS A 2 -32.00 94.01 35.45
N PHE A 3 -31.78 94.45 34.20
CA PHE A 3 -30.96 93.72 33.22
C PHE A 3 -29.44 93.88 33.42
N GLY A 4 -28.97 95.02 33.94
CA GLY A 4 -27.54 95.27 34.16
C GLY A 4 -26.95 94.46 35.33
N VAL A 5 -27.77 94.14 36.34
CA VAL A 5 -27.32 93.37 37.52
C VAL A 5 -27.14 91.88 37.19
N THR A 6 -27.97 91.33 36.29
CA THR A 6 -27.87 89.93 35.87
C THR A 6 -26.67 89.67 34.95
N LEU A 7 -26.27 90.66 34.12
CA LEU A 7 -25.10 90.56 33.24
C LEU A 7 -23.78 90.59 34.04
N LEU A 8 -23.73 91.39 35.11
CA LEU A 8 -22.56 91.53 35.98
C LEU A 8 -22.33 90.27 36.85
N LEU A 9 -23.41 89.60 37.27
CA LEU A 9 -23.34 88.36 38.04
C LEU A 9 -22.86 87.16 37.20
N PHE A 10 -23.22 87.12 35.91
CA PHE A 10 -22.80 86.05 34.98
C PHE A 10 -21.32 86.20 34.57
N SER A 11 -20.83 87.43 34.46
CA SER A 11 -19.40 87.70 34.19
C SER A 11 -18.48 87.33 35.36
N MET A 12 -18.98 87.36 36.60
CA MET A 12 -18.21 86.95 37.78
C MET A 12 -18.10 85.42 37.90
N LEU A 13 -19.10 84.67 37.40
CA LEU A 13 -19.13 83.21 37.46
C LEU A 13 -18.20 82.56 36.42
N CYS A 14 -18.03 83.18 35.24
CA CYS A 14 -17.11 82.67 34.21
C CYS A 14 -15.62 82.83 34.58
N LEU A 15 -15.27 83.79 35.45
CA LEU A 15 -13.89 84.01 35.88
C LEU A 15 -13.43 83.00 36.94
N ALA A 16 -14.36 82.39 37.68
CA ALA A 16 -14.06 81.36 38.67
C ALA A 16 -13.75 79.98 38.04
N CYS A 17 -14.13 79.74 36.78
CA CYS A 17 -13.85 78.49 36.06
C CYS A 17 -12.58 78.53 35.18
N ALA A 18 -11.93 79.68 35.03
CA ALA A 18 -10.70 79.84 34.23
C ALA A 18 -9.41 79.83 35.08
N GLY A 19 -9.51 79.49 36.38
CA GLY A 19 -8.40 79.41 37.32
C GLY A 19 -7.82 78.01 37.47
N CYS A 20 -7.43 77.35 36.37
CA CYS A 20 -6.51 76.21 36.42
C CYS A 20 -5.71 76.17 35.11
N GLY A 21 -4.86 77.16 34.91
CA GLY A 21 -3.90 77.22 33.82
C GLY A 21 -2.49 77.09 34.37
N GLN A 22 -2.06 75.87 34.69
CA GLN A 22 -0.63 75.55 34.71
C GLN A 22 -0.38 74.06 34.44
N SER A 23 0.51 73.82 33.47
CA SER A 23 1.19 72.56 33.11
C SER A 23 0.34 71.44 32.49
N GLY A 24 0.55 71.16 31.20
CA GLY A 24 0.08 69.90 30.62
C GLY A 24 0.07 69.77 29.09
N ALA A 25 1.12 70.20 28.38
CA ALA A 25 1.24 69.90 26.93
C ALA A 25 2.57 69.22 26.55
N GLY A 26 3.51 69.10 27.49
CA GLY A 26 4.73 68.28 27.36
C GLY A 26 4.78 67.07 28.31
N ALA A 27 3.90 67.03 29.32
CA ALA A 27 3.85 65.95 30.31
C ALA A 27 3.23 64.65 29.75
N GLU A 28 2.19 64.73 28.92
CA GLU A 28 1.51 63.53 28.39
C GLU A 28 2.39 62.65 27.49
N LYS A 29 3.27 63.25 26.66
CA LYS A 29 4.21 62.46 25.83
C LYS A 29 5.37 61.88 26.63
N MET A 30 5.83 62.58 27.67
CA MET A 30 6.88 62.10 28.56
C MET A 30 6.37 60.97 29.48
N ASP A 31 5.12 61.08 29.94
CA ASP A 31 4.42 60.04 30.69
C ASP A 31 4.10 58.82 29.82
N TYR A 32 3.81 58.99 28.53
CA TYR A 32 3.57 57.83 27.65
C TYR A 32 4.81 56.95 27.49
N GLU A 33 5.99 57.53 27.22
CA GLU A 33 7.23 56.76 27.11
C GLU A 33 7.69 56.19 28.46
N ALA A 34 7.47 56.91 29.56
CA ALA A 34 7.74 56.41 30.91
C ALA A 34 6.80 55.26 31.30
N THR A 35 5.50 55.39 31.00
CA THR A 35 4.50 54.35 31.24
C THR A 35 4.75 53.13 30.36
N LYS A 36 5.11 53.33 29.08
CA LYS A 36 5.50 52.25 28.18
C LYS A 36 6.72 51.48 28.70
N LYS A 37 7.75 52.19 29.17
CA LYS A 37 8.93 51.57 29.77
C LYS A 37 8.56 50.81 31.04
N MET A 38 7.74 51.39 31.90
CA MET A 38 7.23 50.74 33.11
C MET A 38 6.45 49.46 32.79
N VAL A 39 5.54 49.49 31.79
CA VAL A 39 4.77 48.31 31.36
C VAL A 39 5.68 47.23 30.77
N VAL A 40 6.66 47.60 29.94
CA VAL A 40 7.65 46.65 29.38
C VAL A 40 8.51 46.03 30.48
N ASP A 41 8.89 46.81 31.49
CA ASP A 41 9.68 46.31 32.62
C ASP A 41 8.84 45.38 33.50
N ILE A 42 7.56 45.70 33.76
CA ILE A 42 6.60 44.80 34.45
C ILE A 42 6.40 43.49 33.69
N LEU A 43 6.28 43.51 32.36
CA LEU A 43 6.17 42.28 31.56
C LEU A 43 7.44 41.42 31.60
N LYS A 44 8.60 42.04 31.83
CA LYS A 44 9.90 41.35 31.93
C LYS A 44 10.21 40.85 33.34
N THR A 45 9.54 41.36 34.38
CA THR A 45 9.73 40.85 35.74
C THR A 45 9.26 39.41 35.86
N ASP A 46 9.74 38.71 36.89
CA ASP A 46 9.35 37.34 37.15
C ASP A 46 7.85 37.22 37.48
N GLU A 47 7.24 38.27 38.02
CA GLU A 47 5.80 38.35 38.26
C GLU A 47 5.02 38.49 36.95
N GLY A 48 5.46 39.35 36.02
CA GLY A 48 4.85 39.48 34.70
C GLY A 48 4.93 38.18 33.88
N LYS A 49 6.09 37.51 33.92
CA LYS A 49 6.25 36.19 33.27
C LYS A 49 5.37 35.12 33.92
N LYS A 50 5.27 35.08 35.25
CA LYS A 50 4.38 34.16 35.97
C LYS A 50 2.92 34.41 35.65
N ALA A 51 2.49 35.68 35.62
CA ALA A 51 1.11 36.03 35.27
C ALA A 51 0.77 35.62 33.83
N ILE A 52 1.67 35.82 32.87
CA ILE A 52 1.49 35.33 31.49
C ILE A 52 1.45 33.80 31.46
N GLN A 53 2.33 33.14 32.21
CA GLN A 53 2.36 31.68 32.29
C GLN A 53 1.07 31.12 32.89
N ASP A 54 0.51 31.74 33.92
CA ASP A 54 -0.75 31.35 34.55
C ASP A 54 -1.94 31.55 33.60
N VAL A 55 -1.94 32.65 32.84
CA VAL A 55 -2.93 32.90 31.79
C VAL A 55 -2.78 31.93 30.62
N MET A 56 -1.55 31.58 30.21
CA MET A 56 -1.29 30.54 29.19
C MET A 56 -1.60 29.13 29.70
N ASN A 57 -1.68 28.92 31.01
CA ASN A 57 -2.09 27.65 31.61
C ASN A 57 -3.62 27.49 31.61
N ASP A 58 -4.39 28.55 31.37
CA ASP A 58 -5.83 28.50 31.18
C ASP A 58 -6.18 27.83 29.84
N ASP A 59 -7.04 26.81 29.89
CA ASP A 59 -7.43 26.02 28.73
C ASP A 59 -8.22 26.84 27.69
N SER A 60 -8.91 27.90 28.11
CA SER A 60 -9.59 28.84 27.21
C SER A 60 -8.59 29.60 26.33
N VAL A 61 -7.49 30.06 26.95
CA VAL A 61 -6.43 30.81 26.28
C VAL A 61 -5.58 29.90 25.40
N LYS A 62 -5.24 28.69 25.87
CA LYS A 62 -4.56 27.67 25.04
C LYS A 62 -5.35 27.35 23.80
N SER A 63 -6.66 27.14 23.93
CA SER A 63 -7.53 26.83 22.80
C SER A 63 -7.49 27.96 21.76
N GLN A 64 -7.56 29.22 22.19
CA GLN A 64 -7.49 30.37 21.29
C GLN A 64 -6.13 30.57 20.63
N LEU A 65 -5.02 30.28 21.33
CA LEU A 65 -3.66 30.34 20.75
C LEU A 65 -3.37 29.21 19.76
N ILE A 66 -3.91 28.01 19.99
CA ILE A 66 -3.74 26.83 19.12
C ILE A 66 -4.60 26.94 17.84
N MET A 67 -5.53 27.89 17.77
CA MET A 67 -6.44 28.08 16.62
C MET A 67 -5.82 28.80 15.42
N ASP A 68 -4.51 29.10 15.39
CA ASP A 68 -3.89 29.46 14.10
C ASP A 68 -3.79 28.22 13.22
N GLN A 69 -4.90 27.93 12.53
CA GLN A 69 -5.09 26.78 11.68
C GLN A 69 -3.98 26.67 10.63
N LYS A 70 -3.46 27.80 10.13
CA LYS A 70 -2.40 27.80 9.13
C LYS A 70 -1.08 27.35 9.74
N VAL A 71 -0.71 27.86 10.91
CA VAL A 71 0.53 27.44 11.59
C VAL A 71 0.46 25.98 12.03
N VAL A 72 -0.70 25.51 12.50
CA VAL A 72 -0.92 24.11 12.86
C VAL A 72 -0.82 23.20 11.63
N THR A 73 -1.51 23.53 10.54
CA THR A 73 -1.45 22.75 9.29
C THR A 73 -0.04 22.72 8.70
N ASP A 74 0.62 23.88 8.58
CA ASP A 74 1.99 23.98 8.05
C ASP A 74 2.97 23.18 8.92
N SER A 75 2.79 23.18 10.24
CA SER A 75 3.64 22.43 11.17
C SER A 75 3.40 20.93 11.10
N ILE A 76 2.14 20.48 10.98
CA ILE A 76 1.80 19.07 10.80
C ILE A 76 2.34 18.57 9.46
N GLU A 77 2.10 19.30 8.37
CA GLU A 77 2.57 18.94 7.04
C GLU A 77 4.09 18.83 7.01
N LYS A 78 4.81 19.84 7.52
CA LYS A 78 6.27 19.79 7.63
C LYS A 78 6.74 18.64 8.50
N THR A 79 6.09 18.38 9.63
CA THR A 79 6.52 17.32 10.54
C THR A 79 6.30 15.94 9.92
N VAL A 80 5.14 15.70 9.32
CA VAL A 80 4.76 14.41 8.70
C VAL A 80 5.58 14.13 7.44
N THR A 81 5.87 15.15 6.63
CA THR A 81 6.65 14.99 5.39
C THR A 81 8.17 15.04 5.61
N SER A 82 8.63 15.57 6.75
CA SER A 82 10.05 15.58 7.10
C SER A 82 10.61 14.18 7.36
N ASP A 83 11.94 14.08 7.37
CA ASP A 83 12.62 12.84 7.74
C ASP A 83 12.32 12.41 9.19
N LYS A 84 11.98 13.34 10.08
CA LYS A 84 11.50 13.00 11.43
C LYS A 84 10.15 12.29 11.38
N GLY A 85 9.25 12.70 10.48
CA GLY A 85 7.98 12.02 10.22
C GLY A 85 8.19 10.61 9.68
N LYS A 86 9.09 10.43 8.70
CA LYS A 86 9.47 9.10 8.19
C LYS A 86 9.99 8.20 9.30
N GLN A 87 10.93 8.68 10.12
CA GLN A 87 11.46 7.94 11.26
C GLN A 87 10.39 7.60 12.31
N PHE A 88 9.44 8.50 12.52
CA PHE A 88 8.29 8.22 13.39
C PHE A 88 7.47 7.06 12.84
N TRP A 89 7.09 7.10 11.56
CA TRP A 89 6.34 6.03 10.91
C TRP A 89 7.11 4.70 10.92
N GLU A 90 8.40 4.71 10.60
CA GLU A 90 9.25 3.51 10.67
C GLU A 90 9.28 2.89 12.08
N LYS A 91 9.35 3.71 13.13
CA LYS A 91 9.30 3.22 14.51
C LYS A 91 7.90 2.76 14.90
N ALA A 92 6.85 3.47 14.49
CA ALA A 92 5.47 3.13 14.78
C ALA A 92 5.07 1.80 14.12
N PHE A 93 5.48 1.56 12.86
CA PHE A 93 5.23 0.30 12.16
C PHE A 93 6.00 -0.89 12.73
N LYS A 94 7.04 -0.67 13.54
CA LYS A 94 7.72 -1.74 14.31
C LYS A 94 6.93 -2.17 15.54
N ASP A 95 5.98 -1.36 16.02
CA ASP A 95 5.07 -1.78 17.10
C ASP A 95 3.94 -2.66 16.52
N PRO A 96 3.85 -3.94 16.94
CA PRO A 96 2.80 -4.84 16.46
C PRO A 96 1.39 -4.35 16.75
N LYS A 97 1.17 -3.63 17.87
CA LYS A 97 -0.16 -3.12 18.23
C LYS A 97 -0.60 -2.03 17.26
N PHE A 98 0.31 -1.10 16.98
CA PHE A 98 0.09 -0.03 16.01
C PHE A 98 -0.11 -0.60 14.61
N ALA A 99 0.79 -1.47 14.15
CA ALA A 99 0.69 -2.11 12.84
C ALA A 99 -0.62 -2.90 12.68
N ALA A 100 -1.05 -3.64 13.70
CA ALA A 100 -2.31 -4.39 13.68
C ALA A 100 -3.53 -3.46 13.63
N ALA A 101 -3.54 -2.37 14.40
CA ALA A 101 -4.63 -1.39 14.37
C ALA A 101 -4.70 -0.69 13.00
N TYR A 102 -3.55 -0.29 12.46
CA TYR A 102 -3.45 0.32 11.14
C TYR A 102 -3.91 -0.63 10.02
N ALA A 103 -3.42 -1.88 10.03
CA ALA A 103 -3.84 -2.90 9.07
C ALA A 103 -5.34 -3.22 9.15
N LYS A 104 -5.91 -3.25 10.37
CA LYS A 104 -7.37 -3.40 10.55
C LYS A 104 -8.15 -2.23 9.96
N GLY A 105 -7.69 -1.01 10.16
CA GLY A 105 -8.31 0.19 9.59
C GLY A 105 -8.28 0.19 8.06
N LEU A 106 -7.18 -0.29 7.46
CA LEU A 106 -7.04 -0.37 6.01
C LEU A 106 -7.65 -1.61 5.37
N LYS A 107 -8.08 -2.61 6.15
CA LYS A 107 -8.46 -3.93 5.62
C LYS A 107 -9.46 -3.84 4.47
N THR A 108 -10.53 -3.06 4.63
CA THR A 108 -11.60 -2.94 3.62
C THR A 108 -11.09 -2.33 2.31
N GLU A 109 -10.38 -1.20 2.40
CA GLU A 109 -9.85 -0.51 1.21
C GLU A 109 -8.71 -1.30 0.57
N HIS A 110 -7.89 -1.98 1.37
CA HIS A 110 -6.82 -2.83 0.87
C HIS A 110 -7.37 -4.06 0.16
N GLU A 111 -8.42 -4.70 0.69
CA GLU A 111 -9.11 -5.81 0.02
C GLU A 111 -9.75 -5.34 -1.29
N ARG A 112 -10.38 -4.15 -1.30
CA ARG A 112 -10.93 -3.55 -2.52
C ARG A 112 -9.85 -3.31 -3.56
N LEU A 113 -8.74 -2.68 -3.16
CA LEU A 113 -7.59 -2.45 -4.03
C LEU A 113 -7.07 -3.75 -4.63
N LEU A 114 -6.85 -4.78 -3.81
CA LEU A 114 -6.38 -6.08 -4.29
C LEU A 114 -7.36 -6.71 -5.29
N LYS A 115 -8.66 -6.67 -5.01
CA LYS A 115 -9.70 -7.16 -5.95
C LYS A 115 -9.70 -6.38 -7.25
N ASP A 116 -9.56 -5.07 -7.20
CA ASP A 116 -9.53 -4.25 -8.41
C ASP A 116 -8.22 -4.47 -9.20
N MET A 117 -7.09 -4.66 -8.52
CA MET A 117 -5.82 -5.05 -9.13
C MET A 117 -5.90 -6.42 -9.80
N THR A 118 -6.67 -7.39 -9.29
CA THR A 118 -6.88 -8.67 -10.04
C THR A 118 -7.52 -8.46 -11.41
N LYS A 119 -8.21 -7.34 -11.64
CA LYS A 119 -8.77 -7.00 -12.95
C LYS A 119 -7.73 -6.37 -13.88
N ASP A 120 -6.60 -5.90 -13.37
CA ASP A 120 -5.55 -5.27 -14.15
C ASP A 120 -4.67 -6.32 -14.88
N PRO A 121 -4.39 -6.15 -16.20
CA PRO A 121 -3.58 -7.10 -16.95
C PRO A 121 -2.12 -7.24 -16.46
N GLN A 122 -1.50 -6.17 -15.98
CA GLN A 122 -0.11 -6.21 -15.51
C GLN A 122 -0.03 -6.98 -14.18
N TYR A 123 -0.98 -6.73 -13.27
CA TYR A 123 -1.06 -7.47 -12.01
C TYR A 123 -1.37 -8.95 -12.22
N ARG A 124 -2.26 -9.30 -13.17
CA ARG A 124 -2.47 -10.69 -13.58
C ARG A 124 -1.20 -11.32 -14.15
N GLY A 125 -0.42 -10.58 -14.93
CA GLY A 125 0.89 -11.02 -15.43
C GLY A 125 1.81 -11.43 -14.29
N MET A 126 1.95 -10.59 -13.27
CA MET A 126 2.74 -10.90 -12.07
C MET A 126 2.20 -12.13 -11.33
N ILE A 127 0.87 -12.27 -11.18
CA ILE A 127 0.28 -13.48 -10.58
C ILE A 127 0.65 -14.74 -11.37
N ILE A 128 0.59 -14.69 -12.71
CA ILE A 128 0.96 -15.82 -13.56
C ILE A 128 2.44 -16.18 -13.40
N GLU A 129 3.32 -15.18 -13.27
CA GLU A 129 4.73 -15.42 -12.98
C GLU A 129 4.93 -16.10 -11.62
N VAL A 130 4.21 -15.66 -10.58
CA VAL A 130 4.21 -16.34 -9.28
C VAL A 130 3.71 -17.77 -9.41
N MET A 131 2.65 -18.03 -10.17
CA MET A 131 2.13 -19.40 -10.41
C MET A 131 3.13 -20.32 -11.13
N LYS A 132 4.12 -19.76 -11.83
CA LYS A 132 5.20 -20.53 -12.47
C LYS A 132 6.32 -20.89 -11.50
N ASP A 133 6.24 -20.49 -10.24
CA ASP A 133 7.21 -20.89 -9.23
C ASP A 133 7.33 -22.44 -9.15
N PRO A 134 8.54 -23.02 -9.10
CA PRO A 134 8.74 -24.46 -9.07
C PRO A 134 8.03 -25.18 -7.92
N GLU A 135 7.86 -24.55 -6.75
CA GLU A 135 7.15 -25.16 -5.62
C GLU A 135 5.65 -25.30 -5.93
N LEU A 136 5.04 -24.25 -6.49
CA LEU A 136 3.65 -24.29 -6.93
C LEU A 136 3.45 -25.23 -8.11
N GLN A 137 4.40 -25.31 -9.04
CA GLN A 137 4.35 -26.29 -10.12
C GLN A 137 4.38 -27.73 -9.60
N LYS A 138 5.14 -28.01 -8.53
CA LYS A 138 5.16 -29.33 -7.90
C LYS A 138 3.80 -29.68 -7.29
N GLU A 139 3.20 -28.76 -6.54
CA GLU A 139 1.85 -28.96 -5.98
C GLU A 139 0.83 -29.17 -7.10
N PHE A 140 0.89 -28.37 -8.16
CA PHE A 140 0.01 -28.52 -9.33
C PHE A 140 0.20 -29.87 -10.03
N ASN A 141 1.44 -30.34 -10.17
CA ASN A 141 1.74 -31.65 -10.74
C ASN A 141 1.23 -32.80 -9.87
N ASP A 142 1.24 -32.65 -8.55
CA ASP A 142 0.70 -33.64 -7.64
C ASP A 142 -0.84 -33.65 -7.69
N LEU A 143 -1.48 -32.50 -7.87
CA LEU A 143 -2.91 -32.40 -8.16
C LEU A 143 -3.30 -33.12 -9.46
N LEU A 144 -2.50 -33.01 -10.53
CA LEU A 144 -2.75 -33.74 -11.78
C LEU A 144 -2.65 -35.27 -11.62
N LYS A 145 -1.90 -35.75 -10.62
CA LYS A 145 -1.72 -37.18 -10.34
C LYS A 145 -2.81 -37.75 -9.42
N THR A 146 -3.73 -36.91 -8.91
CA THR A 146 -4.84 -37.35 -8.07
C THR A 146 -5.74 -38.35 -8.79
N LYS A 147 -6.51 -39.14 -8.03
CA LYS A 147 -7.38 -40.18 -8.60
C LYS A 147 -8.46 -39.56 -9.49
N GLU A 148 -9.00 -38.43 -9.08
CA GLU A 148 -10.02 -37.64 -9.77
C GLU A 148 -9.52 -37.17 -11.13
N MET A 149 -8.32 -36.56 -11.19
CA MET A 149 -7.74 -36.14 -12.47
C MET A 149 -7.33 -37.30 -13.35
N ARG A 150 -6.88 -38.42 -12.78
CA ARG A 150 -6.62 -39.64 -13.56
C ARG A 150 -7.89 -40.21 -14.16
N GLU A 151 -9.00 -40.22 -13.44
CA GLU A 151 -10.26 -40.74 -13.94
C GLU A 151 -10.84 -39.84 -15.04
N PHE A 152 -10.81 -38.53 -14.84
CA PHE A 152 -11.14 -37.55 -15.89
C PHE A 152 -10.25 -37.73 -17.13
N SER A 153 -8.95 -37.94 -16.94
CA SER A 153 -8.00 -38.16 -18.04
C SER A 153 -8.29 -39.45 -18.80
N LYS A 154 -8.62 -40.55 -18.10
CA LYS A 154 -9.03 -41.81 -18.74
C LYS A 154 -10.31 -41.64 -19.55
N GLN A 155 -11.31 -40.97 -18.97
CA GLN A 155 -12.59 -40.73 -19.64
C GLN A 155 -12.37 -39.91 -20.93
N THR A 156 -11.61 -38.82 -20.84
CA THR A 156 -11.25 -37.99 -22.00
C THR A 156 -10.47 -38.79 -23.04
N LEU A 157 -9.58 -39.69 -22.61
CA LEU A 157 -8.82 -40.55 -23.53
C LEU A 157 -9.74 -41.54 -24.25
N ILE A 158 -10.68 -42.18 -23.55
CA ILE A 158 -11.66 -43.10 -24.15
C ILE A 158 -12.52 -42.35 -25.17
N GLU A 159 -13.05 -41.18 -24.81
CA GLU A 159 -13.83 -40.33 -25.72
C GLU A 159 -13.01 -39.90 -26.94
N THR A 160 -11.73 -39.59 -26.74
CA THR A 160 -10.81 -39.25 -27.84
C THR A 160 -10.59 -40.46 -28.77
N MET A 161 -10.40 -41.66 -28.22
CA MET A 161 -10.27 -42.89 -29.01
C MET A 161 -11.57 -43.25 -29.73
N ASP A 162 -12.71 -42.87 -29.17
CA ASP A 162 -14.02 -43.08 -29.77
C ASP A 162 -14.36 -42.10 -30.89
N SER A 163 -13.57 -41.02 -31.03
CA SER A 163 -13.70 -40.08 -32.13
C SER A 163 -13.53 -40.77 -33.49
N PRO A 164 -14.44 -40.55 -34.46
CA PRO A 164 -14.34 -41.12 -35.81
C PRO A 164 -12.99 -40.86 -36.48
N LEU A 165 -12.40 -39.68 -36.24
CA LEU A 165 -11.10 -39.31 -36.79
C LEU A 165 -9.98 -40.20 -36.22
N VAL A 166 -10.01 -40.44 -34.92
CA VAL A 166 -8.98 -41.25 -34.23
C VAL A 166 -9.15 -42.71 -34.57
N ARG A 167 -10.39 -43.23 -34.59
CA ARG A 167 -10.68 -44.59 -35.05
C ARG A 167 -10.21 -44.84 -36.47
N ALA A 168 -10.47 -43.92 -37.40
CA ALA A 168 -10.00 -44.03 -38.78
C ALA A 168 -8.47 -44.07 -38.87
N LYS A 169 -7.77 -43.21 -38.10
CA LYS A 169 -6.29 -43.25 -38.02
C LYS A 169 -5.77 -44.55 -37.41
N ILE A 170 -6.40 -45.05 -36.35
CA ILE A 170 -6.02 -46.33 -35.74
C ILE A 170 -6.21 -47.46 -36.77
N GLN A 171 -7.33 -47.46 -37.49
CA GLN A 171 -7.62 -48.45 -38.52
C GLN A 171 -6.59 -48.41 -39.66
N ASP A 172 -6.23 -47.22 -40.14
CA ASP A 172 -5.18 -47.04 -41.15
C ASP A 172 -3.81 -47.53 -40.66
N ILE A 173 -3.44 -47.22 -39.40
CA ILE A 173 -2.20 -47.73 -38.78
C ILE A 173 -2.21 -49.27 -38.71
N LEU A 174 -3.33 -49.87 -38.30
CA LEU A 174 -3.46 -51.33 -38.22
C LEU A 174 -3.37 -52.01 -39.59
N LEU A 175 -4.01 -51.42 -40.61
CA LEU A 175 -3.92 -51.91 -42.00
C LEU A 175 -2.49 -51.80 -42.54
N ASN A 176 -1.81 -50.68 -42.29
CA ASN A 176 -0.41 -50.50 -42.69
C ASN A 176 0.54 -51.47 -41.97
N ALA A 177 0.33 -51.70 -40.66
CA ALA A 177 1.11 -52.67 -39.89
C ALA A 177 0.90 -54.11 -40.39
N ALA A 178 -0.35 -54.50 -40.71
CA ALA A 178 -0.65 -55.79 -41.31
C ALA A 178 0.05 -55.95 -42.68
N ALA A 179 -0.03 -54.94 -43.54
CA ALA A 179 0.65 -54.95 -44.84
C ALA A 179 2.19 -55.02 -44.73
N GLN A 180 2.78 -54.39 -43.72
CA GLN A 180 4.22 -54.50 -43.43
C GLN A 180 4.61 -55.88 -42.89
N THR A 181 3.75 -56.50 -42.09
CA THR A 181 3.96 -57.84 -41.54
C THR A 181 3.87 -58.89 -42.64
N GLU A 182 2.93 -58.77 -43.58
CA GLU A 182 2.86 -59.64 -44.75
C GLU A 182 4.04 -59.46 -45.71
N LYS A 183 4.49 -58.22 -45.94
CA LYS A 183 5.73 -57.98 -46.72
C LYS A 183 6.97 -58.55 -46.03
N SER A 184 7.02 -58.53 -44.70
CA SER A 184 8.13 -59.10 -43.92
C SER A 184 8.08 -60.63 -43.88
N ALA A 185 6.88 -61.23 -43.85
CA ALA A 185 6.68 -62.68 -43.96
C ALA A 185 7.01 -63.19 -45.37
N ALA A 186 6.68 -62.44 -46.42
CA ALA A 186 7.06 -62.75 -47.81
C ALA A 186 8.58 -62.63 -48.06
N ALA A 187 9.30 -61.77 -47.32
CA ALA A 187 10.75 -61.68 -47.38
C ALA A 187 11.48 -62.77 -46.57
N SER A 188 10.84 -63.34 -45.54
CA SER A 188 11.39 -64.43 -44.72
C SER A 188 11.10 -65.84 -45.29
N GLY A 189 10.09 -65.98 -46.15
CA GLY A 189 9.69 -67.26 -46.76
C GLY A 189 10.56 -67.76 -47.91
N SER A 190 11.57 -67.01 -48.37
CA SER A 190 12.41 -67.36 -49.52
C SER A 190 13.81 -67.86 -49.16
N LYS A 191 13.96 -68.63 -48.09
CA LYS A 191 15.19 -69.40 -47.87
C LYS A 191 14.88 -70.77 -47.26
N GLY A 192 14.39 -71.68 -48.10
CA GLY A 192 14.24 -73.08 -47.72
C GLY A 192 13.80 -74.00 -48.84
N THR A 193 14.81 -74.61 -49.49
CA THR A 193 14.79 -75.97 -50.10
C THR A 193 14.81 -76.05 -51.63
N SER A 194 16.02 -76.30 -52.15
CA SER A 194 16.30 -77.38 -53.10
C SER A 194 17.77 -77.77 -52.94
N GLY A 195 18.03 -78.99 -52.48
CA GLY A 195 19.37 -79.53 -52.30
C GLY A 195 19.87 -80.28 -53.54
N ASP A 196 21.17 -80.60 -53.55
CA ASP A 196 21.62 -81.91 -54.00
C ASP A 196 22.97 -82.31 -53.37
N LYS A 197 22.94 -83.51 -52.79
CA LYS A 197 23.96 -84.56 -52.68
C LYS A 197 25.47 -84.28 -52.45
N GLN A 198 25.92 -84.95 -51.37
CA GLN A 198 26.91 -86.05 -51.37
C GLN A 198 28.34 -85.71 -50.96
N ALA A 199 28.68 -86.04 -49.70
CA ALA A 199 29.60 -87.13 -49.35
C ALA A 199 29.87 -87.12 -47.83
N GLN A 200 29.61 -88.24 -47.16
CA GLN A 200 30.22 -88.62 -45.89
C GLN A 200 31.70 -88.98 -46.17
N PRO A 201 32.65 -88.78 -45.23
CA PRO A 201 32.81 -89.70 -44.11
C PRO A 201 33.06 -88.98 -42.76
N GLU A 202 32.51 -89.49 -41.66
CA GLU A 202 33.26 -90.13 -40.56
C GLU A 202 34.17 -89.17 -39.78
N ASP A 203 33.85 -88.95 -38.50
CA ASP A 203 34.56 -89.57 -37.38
C ASP A 203 34.51 -88.71 -36.10
N ASN A 204 34.18 -89.42 -35.03
CA ASN A 204 34.56 -89.25 -33.63
C ASN A 204 34.18 -88.07 -32.73
N SER A 205 33.57 -88.52 -31.63
CA SER A 205 33.89 -88.18 -30.23
C SER A 205 33.34 -86.87 -29.66
N LYS A 206 32.29 -86.93 -28.83
CA LYS A 206 32.30 -87.16 -27.37
C LYS A 206 32.75 -85.94 -26.56
N LYS A 207 31.90 -85.62 -25.57
CA LYS A 207 32.10 -84.74 -24.39
C LYS A 207 31.90 -83.25 -24.69
N GLN A 208 31.23 -82.46 -23.84
CA GLN A 208 30.67 -82.66 -22.51
C GLN A 208 29.59 -81.60 -22.30
#